data_AF-G3IV65-F1
#
_entry.id   AF-G3IV65-F1
#
_cell.length_a   1.000
_cell.length_b   1.000
_cell.length_c   1.000
_cell.angle_alpha   90.00
_cell.angle_beta   90.00
_cell.angle_gamma   90.00
#
_symmetry.space_group_name_H-M   'P 1'
#
loop_
_entity.id
_entity.type
_entity.pdbx_description
1 polymer ?
#
loop_
_entity_poly.entity_id
_entity_poly.type
_entity_poly.pdbx_seq_one_letter_code
_entity_poly.pdbx_strand_id
1 'polypeptide(L)'
;MWDLIDKLATIIGLIAAAIAAWNALKLRKETEQRWQKENEQIYVILRSPSQKIRLPVEIKRRDFTRSELLGYIGMLPLIEGKTRFNLNFTSTAEFSQQLEIIRQAGVEFIISCDESELDQFNYAKQPVAA
;
A
#
# COMPACT_ATOMS: atom_id res chain seq x y z
N MET A 1 33.06 -33.09 -41.08
CA MET A 1 31.60 -33.21 -40.90
C MET A 1 31.25 -33.08 -39.43
N TRP A 2 31.78 -33.94 -38.55
CA TRP A 2 31.60 -33.87 -37.09
C TRP A 2 32.06 -32.54 -36.45
N ASP A 3 33.25 -32.04 -36.81
CA ASP A 3 33.76 -30.74 -36.30
C ASP A 3 32.86 -29.52 -36.64
N LEU A 4 32.12 -29.57 -37.75
CA LEU A 4 31.16 -28.52 -38.10
C LEU A 4 29.91 -28.58 -37.20
N ILE A 5 29.46 -29.81 -36.88
CA ILE A 5 28.31 -30.05 -36.00
C ILE A 5 28.62 -29.57 -34.58
N ASP A 6 29.82 -29.85 -34.07
CA ASP A 6 30.25 -29.43 -32.73
C ASP A 6 30.34 -27.90 -32.59
N LYS A 7 30.85 -27.23 -33.64
CA LYS A 7 30.88 -25.75 -33.70
C LYS A 7 29.48 -25.15 -33.72
N LEU A 8 28.56 -25.73 -34.50
CA LEU A 8 27.17 -25.27 -34.55
C LEU A 8 26.46 -25.47 -33.21
N ALA A 9 26.64 -26.63 -32.56
CA ALA A 9 26.07 -26.89 -31.24
C ALA A 9 26.58 -25.90 -30.18
N THR A 10 27.88 -25.59 -30.22
CA THR A 10 28.49 -24.60 -29.32
C THR A 10 27.91 -23.20 -29.53
N ILE A 11 27.76 -22.76 -30.79
CA ILE A 11 27.16 -21.46 -31.12
C ILE A 11 25.70 -21.39 -30.66
N ILE A 12 24.90 -22.42 -30.92
CA ILE A 12 23.50 -22.49 -30.47
C ILE A 12 23.42 -22.43 -28.95
N GLY A 13 24.30 -23.15 -28.23
CA GLY A 13 24.38 -23.11 -26.77
C GLY A 13 24.69 -21.70 -26.24
N LEU A 14 25.65 -21.00 -26.85
CA LEU A 14 25.99 -19.63 -26.49
C LEU A 14 24.83 -18.66 -26.74
N ILE A 15 24.13 -18.79 -27.88
CA ILE A 15 22.96 -17.97 -28.20
C ILE A 15 21.82 -18.23 -27.20
N ALA A 16 21.54 -19.50 -26.88
CA ALA A 16 20.52 -19.86 -25.90
C ALA A 16 20.84 -19.32 -24.51
N ALA A 17 22.11 -19.41 -24.09
CA ALA A 17 22.58 -18.84 -22.82
C ALA A 17 22.44 -17.30 -22.78
N ALA A 18 22.76 -16.62 -23.89
CA ALA A 18 22.60 -15.17 -23.99
C ALA A 18 21.13 -14.73 -23.90
N ILE A 19 20.22 -15.43 -24.57
CA ILE A 19 18.77 -15.18 -24.50
C ILE A 19 18.25 -15.43 -23.08
N ALA A 20 18.66 -16.52 -22.45
CA ALA A 20 18.28 -16.83 -21.07
C ALA A 20 18.77 -15.76 -20.09
N ALA A 21 20.01 -15.30 -20.23
CA ALA A 21 20.57 -14.22 -19.43
C ALA A 21 19.80 -12.90 -19.62
N TRP A 22 19.46 -12.56 -20.87
CA TRP A 22 18.67 -11.36 -21.18
C TRP A 22 17.28 -11.40 -20.52
N ASN A 23 16.57 -12.52 -20.65
CA ASN A 23 15.25 -12.71 -20.05
C ASN A 23 15.33 -12.65 -18.51
N ALA A 24 16.36 -13.27 -17.91
CA ALA A 24 16.58 -13.21 -16.46
C ALA A 24 16.81 -11.77 -15.98
N LEU A 25 17.61 -10.98 -16.70
CA LEU A 25 17.84 -9.57 -16.38
C LEU A 25 16.56 -8.75 -16.48
N LYS A 26 15.76 -8.98 -17.54
CA LYS A 26 14.46 -8.31 -17.72
C LYS A 26 13.50 -8.61 -16.57
N LEU A 27 13.35 -9.89 -16.21
CA LEU A 27 12.48 -10.34 -15.12
C LEU A 27 12.92 -9.78 -13.77
N ARG A 28 14.23 -9.73 -13.48
CA ARG A 28 14.75 -9.11 -12.25
C ARG A 28 14.37 -7.64 -12.16
N LYS A 29 14.50 -6.89 -13.26
CA LYS A 29 14.13 -5.47 -13.30
C LYS A 29 12.63 -5.27 -13.07
N GLU A 30 11.78 -6.08 -13.72
CA GLU A 30 10.32 -6.02 -13.53
C GLU A 30 9.91 -6.40 -12.10
N THR A 31 10.55 -7.41 -11.52
CA THR A 31 10.30 -7.85 -10.14
C THR A 31 10.71 -6.77 -9.16
N GLU A 32 11.87 -6.15 -9.36
CA GLU A 32 12.35 -5.05 -8.52
C GLU A 32 11.40 -3.85 -8.58
N GLN A 33 10.94 -3.46 -9.77
CA GLN A 33 9.98 -2.37 -9.92
C GLN A 33 8.64 -2.66 -9.24
N ARG A 34 8.13 -3.89 -9.36
CA ARG A 34 6.90 -4.31 -8.66
C ARG A 34 7.11 -4.31 -7.16
N TRP A 35 8.24 -4.86 -6.69
CA TRP A 35 8.59 -4.90 -5.28
C TRP A 35 8.67 -3.51 -4.67
N GLN A 36 9.31 -2.56 -5.37
CA GLN A 36 9.36 -1.16 -4.95
C GLN A 36 7.95 -0.58 -4.84
N LYS A 37 7.14 -0.72 -5.89
CA LYS A 37 5.76 -0.23 -5.90
C LYS A 37 4.90 -0.83 -4.76
N GLU A 38 5.07 -2.11 -4.47
CA GLU A 38 4.34 -2.81 -3.41
C GLU A 38 4.79 -2.45 -1.99
N ASN A 39 6.05 -2.04 -1.83
CA ASN A 39 6.61 -1.59 -0.55
C ASN A 39 6.48 -0.08 -0.32
N GLU A 40 5.97 0.69 -1.29
CA GLU A 40 5.60 2.08 -1.07
C GLU A 40 4.61 2.19 0.10
N GLN A 41 4.81 3.25 0.90
CA GLN A 41 4.05 3.49 2.12
C GLN A 41 2.81 4.32 1.82
N ILE A 42 1.72 3.96 2.47
CA ILE A 42 0.47 4.69 2.48
C ILE A 42 0.28 5.29 3.87
N TYR A 43 0.00 6.58 3.90
CA TYR A 43 -0.36 7.31 5.11
C TYR A 43 -1.87 7.37 5.25
N VAL A 44 -2.35 7.18 6.47
CA VAL A 44 -3.79 7.23 6.77
C VAL A 44 -4.09 8.48 7.58
N ILE A 45 -5.12 9.21 7.16
CA ILE A 45 -5.57 10.43 7.83
C ILE A 45 -7.06 10.29 8.13
N LEU A 46 -7.43 10.40 9.41
CA LEU A 46 -8.81 10.67 9.81
C LEU A 46 -9.01 12.18 9.69
N ARG A 47 -10.02 12.63 8.95
CA ARG A 47 -10.23 14.05 8.67
C ARG A 47 -11.68 14.45 8.95
N SER A 48 -11.83 15.40 9.86
CA SER A 48 -13.03 16.20 10.04
C SER A 48 -12.89 17.54 9.29
N PRO A 49 -13.96 18.37 9.24
CA PRO A 49 -13.89 19.68 8.61
C PRO A 49 -12.81 20.59 9.20
N SER A 50 -12.62 20.57 10.53
CA SER A 50 -11.68 21.48 11.21
C SER A 50 -10.38 20.81 11.66
N GLN A 51 -10.38 19.49 11.85
CA GLN A 51 -9.27 18.76 12.45
C GLN A 51 -8.91 17.49 11.66
N LYS A 52 -7.70 17.00 11.91
CA LYS A 52 -7.23 15.72 11.37
C LYS A 52 -6.33 14.99 12.34
N ILE A 53 -6.36 13.67 12.26
CA ILE A 53 -5.44 12.77 12.94
C ILE A 53 -4.69 11.98 11.87
N ARG A 54 -3.37 12.12 11.82
CA ARG A 54 -2.51 11.20 11.06
C ARG A 54 -2.22 10.00 11.94
N LEU A 55 -2.51 8.79 11.43
CA LEU A 55 -2.18 7.57 12.17
C LEU A 55 -0.65 7.46 12.35
N PRO A 56 -0.15 6.98 13.51
CA PRO A 56 1.28 6.82 13.78
C PRO A 56 1.89 5.58 13.12
N VAL A 57 1.36 5.15 11.98
CA VAL A 57 1.83 3.95 11.28
C VAL A 57 1.89 4.22 9.79
N GLU A 58 2.91 3.64 9.16
CA GLU A 58 3.12 3.64 7.72
C GLU A 58 2.79 2.25 7.22
N ILE A 59 1.72 2.12 6.42
CA ILE A 59 1.24 0.82 5.95
C ILE A 59 1.80 0.59 4.55
N LYS A 60 2.46 -0.53 4.32
CA LYS A 60 2.93 -0.89 2.97
C LYS A 60 1.74 -1.14 2.06
N ARG A 61 1.82 -0.70 0.80
CA ARG A 61 0.75 -0.87 -0.20
C ARG A 61 0.28 -2.30 -0.36
N ARG A 62 1.19 -3.27 -0.38
CA ARG A 62 0.86 -4.70 -0.47
C ARG A 62 0.03 -5.21 0.71
N ASP A 63 0.19 -4.58 1.88
CA ASP A 63 -0.45 -4.97 3.14
C ASP A 63 -1.68 -4.08 3.44
N PHE A 64 -1.95 -3.07 2.60
CA PHE A 64 -3.04 -2.11 2.77
C PHE A 64 -4.40 -2.74 2.45
N THR A 65 -4.97 -3.40 3.45
CA THR A 65 -6.30 -4.02 3.41
C THR A 65 -7.24 -3.32 4.36
N ARG A 66 -8.55 -3.52 4.16
CA ARG A 66 -9.58 -3.02 5.08
C ARG A 66 -9.34 -3.50 6.52
N SER A 67 -9.02 -4.77 6.70
CA SER A 67 -8.83 -5.36 8.04
C SER A 67 -7.62 -4.77 8.76
N GLU A 68 -6.48 -4.63 8.06
CA GLU A 68 -5.28 -3.99 8.61
C GLU A 68 -5.55 -2.53 9.00
N LEU A 69 -6.16 -1.77 8.08
CA LEU A 69 -6.52 -0.37 8.32
C LEU A 69 -7.41 -0.21 9.55
N LEU A 70 -8.48 -1.02 9.66
CA LEU A 70 -9.37 -0.98 10.81
C LEU A 70 -8.68 -1.45 12.10
N GLY A 71 -7.74 -2.40 12.00
CA GLY A 71 -6.88 -2.82 13.11
C GLY A 71 -6.05 -1.66 13.65
N TYR A 72 -5.34 -0.93 12.79
CA TYR A 72 -4.54 0.22 13.19
C TYR A 72 -5.38 1.36 13.78
N ILE A 73 -6.56 1.64 13.21
CA ILE A 73 -7.49 2.62 13.80
C ILE A 73 -7.94 2.16 15.19
N GLY A 74 -8.22 0.86 15.35
CA GLY A 74 -8.62 0.26 16.63
C GLY A 74 -7.53 0.29 17.71
N MET A 75 -6.27 0.48 17.32
CA MET A 75 -5.16 0.67 18.26
C MET A 75 -5.03 2.12 18.76
N LEU A 76 -5.74 3.08 18.15
CA LEU A 76 -5.72 4.45 18.65
C LEU A 76 -6.39 4.50 20.04
N PRO A 77 -5.80 5.24 21.00
CA PRO A 77 -6.39 5.39 22.33
C PRO A 77 -7.76 6.06 22.21
N LEU A 78 -8.76 5.46 22.85
CA LEU A 78 -10.11 6.01 22.96
C LEU A 78 -10.25 6.80 24.26
N ILE A 79 -11.23 7.70 24.29
CA ILE A 79 -11.69 8.33 25.53
C ILE A 79 -12.21 7.29 26.52
N GLU A 80 -12.15 7.59 27.81
CA GLU A 80 -12.60 6.69 28.88
C GLU A 80 -14.05 6.23 28.67
N GLY A 81 -14.30 4.94 28.92
CA GLY A 81 -15.62 4.33 28.76
C GLY A 81 -15.94 3.83 27.35
N LYS A 82 -15.12 4.11 26.33
CA LYS A 82 -15.25 3.52 24.99
C LYS A 82 -14.29 2.34 24.79
N THR A 83 -14.81 1.25 24.26
CA THR A 83 -14.04 0.04 23.92
C THR A 83 -13.92 -0.23 22.43
N ARG A 84 -14.68 0.50 21.60
CA ARG A 84 -14.70 0.39 20.14
C ARG A 84 -14.87 1.78 19.53
N PHE A 85 -14.22 2.01 18.40
CA PHE A 85 -14.45 3.21 17.60
C PHE A 85 -15.67 3.02 16.70
N ASN A 86 -16.27 4.12 16.26
CA ASN A 86 -17.28 4.14 15.21
C ASN A 86 -16.91 5.19 14.15
N LEU A 87 -16.80 4.77 12.90
CA LEU A 87 -16.54 5.62 11.74
C LEU A 87 -17.50 5.22 10.62
N ASN A 88 -18.52 6.04 10.39
CA ASN A 88 -19.60 5.78 9.45
C ASN A 88 -19.07 5.57 8.03
N PHE A 89 -18.07 6.36 7.62
CA PHE A 89 -17.46 6.26 6.29
C PHE A 89 -16.93 4.86 6.00
N THR A 90 -16.42 4.15 7.00
CA THR A 90 -15.88 2.80 6.80
C THR A 90 -16.94 1.81 6.31
N SER A 91 -18.24 2.06 6.53
CA SER A 91 -19.32 1.16 6.08
C SER A 91 -19.88 1.53 4.70
N THR A 92 -19.27 2.50 4.01
CA THR A 92 -19.75 2.99 2.71
C THR A 92 -19.12 2.23 1.53
N ALA A 93 -19.81 2.26 0.38
CA ALA A 93 -19.25 1.79 -0.88
C ALA A 93 -18.05 2.63 -1.32
N GLU A 94 -18.11 3.95 -1.08
CA GLU A 94 -17.05 4.90 -1.39
C GLU A 94 -15.73 4.55 -0.71
N PHE A 95 -15.77 4.15 0.57
CA PHE A 95 -14.58 3.67 1.29
C PHE A 95 -13.91 2.50 0.56
N SER A 96 -14.68 1.53 0.08
CA SER A 96 -14.13 0.36 -0.61
C SER A 96 -13.52 0.75 -1.96
N GLN A 97 -14.14 1.70 -2.66
CA GLN A 97 -13.61 2.24 -3.92
C GLN A 97 -12.31 3.01 -3.70
N GLN A 98 -12.26 3.90 -2.71
CA GLN A 98 -11.05 4.65 -2.37
C GLN A 98 -9.91 3.71 -1.96
N LEU A 99 -10.21 2.63 -1.23
CA LEU A 99 -9.21 1.67 -0.80
C LEU A 99 -8.55 0.99 -2.01
N GLU A 100 -9.34 0.63 -3.02
CA GLU A 100 -8.81 0.06 -4.26
C GLU A 100 -7.98 1.07 -5.07
N ILE A 101 -8.44 2.32 -5.17
CA ILE A 101 -7.71 3.39 -5.84
C ILE A 101 -6.33 3.60 -5.18
N ILE A 102 -6.29 3.68 -3.85
CA ILE A 102 -5.03 3.89 -3.13
C ILE A 102 -4.08 2.70 -3.28
N ARG A 103 -4.59 1.47 -3.34
CA ARG A 103 -3.77 0.28 -3.63
C ARG A 103 -3.14 0.29 -5.03
N GLN A 104 -3.65 1.08 -5.96
CA GLN A 104 -3.13 1.14 -7.32
C GLN A 104 -2.13 2.28 -7.53
N ALA A 105 -2.39 3.45 -6.94
CA ALA A 105 -1.63 4.68 -7.21
C ALA A 105 -1.58 5.72 -6.08
N GLY A 106 -2.08 5.39 -4.88
CA GLY A 106 -2.20 6.34 -3.78
C GLY A 106 -1.02 6.37 -2.81
N VAL A 107 -0.85 7.53 -2.16
CA VAL A 107 0.12 7.74 -1.07
C VAL A 107 -0.58 8.14 0.24
N GLU A 108 -1.75 8.78 0.15
CA GLU A 108 -2.55 9.16 1.32
C GLU A 108 -3.98 8.63 1.19
N PHE A 109 -4.46 7.96 2.23
CA PHE A 109 -5.84 7.50 2.35
C PHE A 109 -6.56 8.34 3.41
N ILE A 110 -7.57 9.09 2.97
CA ILE A 110 -8.34 9.99 3.82
C ILE A 110 -9.64 9.32 4.21
N ILE A 111 -9.87 9.16 5.52
CA ILE A 111 -11.14 8.73 6.08
C ILE A 111 -11.87 9.98 6.52
N SER A 112 -12.88 10.36 5.75
CA SER A 112 -13.79 11.44 6.10
C SER A 112 -14.61 11.04 7.33
N CYS A 113 -14.64 11.90 8.33
CA CYS A 113 -15.44 11.72 9.54
C CYS A 113 -15.97 13.08 10.01
N ASP A 114 -16.97 13.08 10.88
CA ASP A 114 -17.38 14.29 11.58
C ASP A 114 -16.51 14.58 12.82
N GLU A 115 -16.73 15.74 13.46
CA GLU A 115 -15.98 16.12 14.65
C GLU A 115 -16.24 15.16 15.83
N SER A 116 -17.48 14.67 15.99
CA SER A 116 -17.85 13.76 17.08
C SER A 116 -17.20 12.38 16.94
N GLU A 117 -17.04 11.93 15.69
CA GLU A 117 -16.29 10.74 15.33
C GLU A 117 -14.79 10.93 15.55
N LEU A 118 -14.23 12.12 15.33
CA LEU A 118 -12.82 12.37 15.62
C LEU A 118 -12.54 12.51 17.12
N ASP A 119 -13.50 13.09 17.86
CA ASP A 119 -13.40 13.36 19.31
C ASP A 119 -13.41 12.11 20.18
N GLN A 120 -13.82 10.96 19.65
CA GLN A 120 -13.73 9.70 20.38
C GLN A 120 -12.30 9.23 20.64
N PHE A 121 -11.33 9.75 19.88
CA PHE A 121 -9.92 9.39 20.00
C PHE A 121 -9.19 10.38 20.92
N ASN A 122 -8.53 9.84 21.95
CA ASN A 122 -7.63 10.57 22.83
C ASN A 122 -6.22 10.63 22.21
N TYR A 123 -6.12 11.24 21.04
CA TYR A 123 -4.89 11.28 20.24
C TYR A 123 -4.60 12.70 19.73
N ALA A 124 -3.34 12.98 19.37
CA ALA A 124 -2.92 14.31 18.92
C ALA A 124 -3.65 14.72 17.62
N LYS A 125 -4.45 15.79 17.70
CA LYS A 125 -5.20 16.37 16.59
C LYS A 125 -4.43 17.54 16.01
N GLN A 126 -4.48 17.69 14.68
CA GLN A 126 -3.89 18.80 13.95
C GLN A 126 -5.01 19.61 13.28
N PRO A 127 -4.89 20.94 13.20
CA PRO A 127 -5.83 21.73 12.41
C PRO A 127 -5.72 21.36 10.94
N VAL A 128 -6.84 21.38 10.23
CA VAL A 128 -6.86 21.34 8.77
C VAL A 128 -6.43 22.73 8.29
N ALA A 129 -5.34 22.82 7.53
CA ALA A 129 -4.91 24.08 6.93
C ALA A 129 -6.02 24.61 6.00
N ALA A 130 -6.35 25.89 6.15
CA ALA A 130 -7.36 26.59 5.35
C ALA A 130 -6.93 26.75 3.89
#